data_AF-A0AAU3FTJ3-F1
#
_entry.id   AF-A0AAU3FTJ3-F1
#
_cell.length_a   1.000
_cell.length_b   1.000
_cell.length_c   1.000
_cell.angle_alpha   90.00
_cell.angle_beta   90.00
_cell.angle_gamma   90.00
#
_symmetry.space_group_name_H-M   'P 1'
#
loop_
_entity.id
_entity.type
_entity.pdbx_description
1 polymer ?
#
loop_
_entity_poly.entity_id
_entity_poly.type
_entity_poly.pdbx_seq_one_letter_code
_entity_poly.pdbx_strand_id
1 'polypeptide(L)' 'MADTSEATIERYPFSEPDRLNLDPRYARLRRDEPLIRVRLPYGEPAWLATRHADVRTVLCDARFSRAAMPVAW' A
#
# COMPACT_ATOMS: atom_id res chain seq x y z
N MET A 1 18.06 -1.97 -18.73
CA MET A 1 16.65 -1.69 -18.37
C MET A 1 16.67 -1.38 -16.89
N ALA A 2 16.92 -0.11 -16.54
CA ALA A 2 17.26 0.29 -15.18
C ALA A 2 16.01 0.26 -14.29
N ASP A 3 16.05 -0.59 -13.26
CA ASP A 3 15.13 -0.62 -12.15
C ASP A 3 15.37 0.64 -11.30
N THR A 4 14.45 1.61 -11.36
CA THR A 4 14.54 2.89 -10.62
C THR A 4 13.36 2.99 -9.66
N SER A 5 13.09 1.90 -8.95
CA SER A 5 12.01 1.82 -7.96
C SER A 5 12.56 1.75 -6.53
N GLU A 6 13.69 2.40 -6.26
CA GLU A 6 14.11 2.76 -4.90
C GLU A 6 13.22 3.91 -4.37
N ALA A 7 11.89 3.75 -4.50
CA ALA A 7 10.90 4.68 -4.02
C ALA A 7 11.01 4.72 -2.48
N THR A 8 11.19 5.93 -1.95
CA THR A 8 11.24 6.19 -0.51
C THR A 8 10.07 5.51 0.18
N ILE A 9 10.34 4.49 0.99
CA ILE A 9 9.29 3.70 1.64
C ILE A 9 8.63 4.58 2.71
N GLU A 10 7.39 5.00 2.45
CA GLU A 10 6.64 5.85 3.39
C GLU A 10 6.18 5.05 4.62
N ARG A 11 6.21 5.68 5.79
CA ARG A 11 5.72 5.06 7.03
C ARG A 11 4.19 5.05 7.04
N TYR A 12 3.62 3.90 7.36
CA TYR A 12 2.19 3.70 7.51
C TYR A 12 1.87 3.37 8.97
N PRO A 13 0.76 3.87 9.56
CA PRO A 13 -0.19 4.85 9.00
C PRO A 13 0.44 6.24 8.74
N PHE A 14 -0.13 6.99 7.79
CA PHE A 14 0.38 8.30 7.38
C PHE A 14 0.22 9.40 8.44
N SER A 15 -0.86 9.31 9.24
CA SER A 15 -1.22 10.22 10.31
C SER A 15 -2.05 9.46 11.35
N GLU A 16 -2.20 10.07 12.53
CA GLU A 16 -3.14 9.58 13.53
C GLU A 16 -4.58 9.75 13.03
N PRO A 17 -5.51 8.83 13.35
CA PRO A 17 -6.90 8.95 12.95
C PRO A 17 -7.55 10.23 13.50
N ASP A 18 -8.09 11.07 12.61
CA ASP A 18 -8.89 12.24 12.98
C ASP A 18 -10.35 12.04 12.55
N ARG A 19 -11.19 11.57 13.48
CA ARG A 19 -12.64 11.35 13.27
C ARG A 19 -12.92 10.57 11.97
N LEU A 20 -13.55 11.21 10.99
CA LEU A 20 -13.89 10.66 9.67
C LEU A 20 -13.03 11.27 8.55
N ASN A 21 -12.01 12.06 8.92
CA ASN A 21 -11.12 12.70 7.97
C ASN A 21 -10.04 11.72 7.53
N LEU A 22 -9.85 11.65 6.22
CA LEU A 22 -8.79 10.87 5.61
C LEU A 22 -7.58 11.78 5.38
N ASP A 23 -6.36 11.25 5.54
CA ASP A 23 -5.14 12.00 5.24
C ASP A 23 -5.17 12.49 3.77
N PRO A 24 -4.88 13.77 3.50
CA PRO A 24 -4.82 14.32 2.14
C PRO A 24 -3.90 13.53 1.19
N ARG A 25 -2.89 12.82 1.72
CA ARG A 25 -2.02 11.93 0.93
C ARG A 25 -2.79 10.88 0.16
N TYR A 26 -3.86 10.30 0.71
CA TYR A 26 -4.65 9.33 -0.04
C TYR A 26 -5.29 9.94 -1.30
N ALA A 27 -5.66 11.22 -1.28
CA ALA A 27 -6.19 11.89 -2.47
C ALA A 27 -5.11 12.13 -3.53
N ARG A 28 -3.88 12.46 -3.11
CA ARG A 28 -2.71 12.60 -3.99
C ARG A 28 -2.31 11.25 -4.60
N LEU A 29 -2.14 10.22 -3.77
CA LEU A 29 -1.77 8.87 -4.20
C LEU A 29 -2.78 8.30 -5.19
N ARG A 30 -4.08 8.43 -4.93
CA ARG A 30 -5.12 7.99 -5.89
C ARG A 30 -4.97 8.62 -7.28
N ARG A 31 -4.49 9.86 -7.36
CA ARG A 31 -4.35 10.60 -8.62
C ARG A 31 -3.03 10.24 -9.31
N ASP A 32 -1.93 10.39 -8.58
CA ASP A 32 -0.60 10.46 -9.17
C ASP A 32 0.13 9.11 -9.10
N GLU A 33 0.04 8.43 -7.95
CA GLU A 33 0.79 7.21 -7.64
C GLU A 33 -0.09 6.21 -6.87
N PRO A 34 -0.96 5.47 -7.57
CA PRO A 34 -2.05 4.73 -6.92
C PRO A 34 -1.60 3.46 -6.20
N LEU A 35 -0.36 3.02 -6.44
CA LEU A 35 0.26 1.84 -5.86
C LEU A 35 1.68 2.21 -5.40
N ILE A 36 1.91 2.22 -4.09
CA ILE A 36 3.21 2.59 -3.49
C ILE A 36 3.69 1.54 -2.50
N ARG A 37 5.00 1.57 -2.19
CA ARG A 37 5.60 0.79 -1.10
C ARG A 37 5.53 1.56 0.23
N VAL A 38 5.05 0.88 1.27
CA VAL A 38 4.94 1.45 2.63
C VAL A 38 5.56 0.54 3.69
N ARG A 39 6.07 1.14 4.76
CA ARG A 39 6.57 0.46 5.95
C ARG A 39 5.49 0.47 7.02
N LEU A 40 4.97 -0.71 7.35
CA LEU A 40 4.04 -0.89 8.46
C LEU A 40 4.76 -0.68 9.81
N PRO A 41 4.04 -0.41 10.93
CA PRO A 41 4.67 -0.26 12.24
C PRO A 41 5.41 -1.53 12.69
N TYR A 42 4.96 -2.68 12.19
CA TYR A 42 5.53 -3.99 12.43
C TYR A 42 5.54 -4.79 11.12
N GLY A 43 6.56 -5.63 10.95
CA GLY A 43 6.70 -6.52 9.79
C GLY A 43 7.40 -5.89 8.59
N GLU A 44 7.30 -6.60 7.47
CA GLU A 44 7.98 -6.25 6.23
C GLU A 44 7.27 -5.12 5.45
N PRO A 45 7.96 -4.44 4.51
CA PRO A 45 7.34 -3.48 3.62
C PRO A 45 6.18 -4.10 2.84
N ALA A 46 5.07 -3.38 2.80
CA ALA A 46 3.87 -3.76 2.11
C ALA A 46 3.62 -2.88 0.88
N TRP A 47 2.80 -3.37 -0.04
CA TRP A 47 2.23 -2.54 -1.11
C TRP A 47 0.91 -1.92 -0.62
N LEU A 48 0.72 -0.64 -0.89
CA LEU A 48 -0.53 0.07 -0.61
C LEU A 48 -1.22 0.46 -1.92
N ALA A 49 -2.37 -0.15 -2.18
CA ALA A 49 -3.25 0.21 -3.30
C ALA A 49 -4.29 1.23 -2.83
N THR A 50 -4.49 2.30 -3.61
CA THR A 50 -5.41 3.39 -3.25
C THR A 50 -6.55 3.60 -4.24
N ARG A 51 -6.40 3.19 -5.51
CA ARG A 51 -7.49 3.24 -6.51
C ARG A 51 -8.43 2.06 -6.34
N HIS A 52 -9.71 2.31 -6.60
CA HIS A 52 -10.76 1.31 -6.47
C HIS A 52 -10.51 0.07 -7.36
N ALA A 53 -10.06 0.26 -8.59
CA ALA A 53 -9.76 -0.85 -9.50
C ALA A 53 -8.68 -1.78 -8.92
N ASP A 54 -7.58 -1.22 -8.41
CA ASP A 54 -6.48 -1.99 -7.82
C ASP A 54 -6.90 -2.71 -6.55
N VAL A 55 -7.64 -2.04 -5.68
CA VAL A 55 -8.20 -2.64 -4.45
C VAL A 55 -9.15 -3.80 -4.80
N ARG A 56 -10.01 -3.62 -5.80
CA ARG A 56 -10.91 -4.68 -6.27
C ARG A 56 -10.12 -5.88 -6.80
N THR A 57 -9.06 -5.65 -7.59
CA THR A 57 -8.20 -6.72 -8.07
C THR A 57 -7.54 -7.47 -6.92
N VAL A 58 -6.92 -6.77 -5.96
CA VAL A 58 -6.22 -7.41 -4.83
C VAL A 58 -7.17 -8.22 -3.95
N LEU A 59 -8.40 -7.74 -3.73
CA LEU A 59 -9.34 -8.41 -2.82
C LEU A 59 -10.18 -9.51 -3.49
N CYS A 60 -10.34 -9.50 -4.81
CA CYS A 60 -11.20 -10.44 -5.52
C CYS A 60 -10.44 -11.47 -6.38
N ASP A 61 -9.17 -11.24 -6.69
CA ASP A 61 -8.40 -12.12 -7.55
C ASP A 61 -7.72 -13.25 -6.75
N ALA A 62 -7.91 -14.50 -7.19
CA ALA A 62 -7.40 -15.70 -6.52
C ALA A 62 -5.87 -15.77 -6.45
N ARG A 63 -5.15 -14.91 -7.19
CA ARG A 63 -3.70 -14.75 -7.10
C ARG A 63 -3.25 -14.13 -5.77
N PHE A 64 -4.14 -13.43 -5.08
CA PHE A 64 -3.86 -12.86 -3.76
C PHE A 64 -4.47 -13.74 -2.68
N SER A 65 -3.63 -14.19 -1.75
CA SER A 65 -4.06 -15.02 -0.62
C SER A 65 -3.94 -14.25 0.69
N ARG A 66 -4.93 -14.42 1.56
CA ARG A 66 -4.91 -13.92 2.94
C ARG A 66 -4.21 -14.88 3.91
N ALA A 67 -4.07 -16.14 3.54
CA ALA A 67 -3.52 -17.21 4.37
C ALA A 67 -2.06 -17.53 4.01
N ALA A 68 -1.56 -16.99 2.89
CA ALA A 68 -0.16 -17.10 2.54
C ALA A 68 0.66 -16.30 3.57
N MET A 69 1.36 -17.03 4.45
CA MET A 69 2.41 -16.42 5.23
C MET A 69 3.58 -16.12 4.28
N PRO A 70 4.12 -14.89 4.26
CA PRO A 70 5.38 -14.66 3.58
C PRO A 70 6.40 -15.60 4.23
N VAL A 71 7.04 -16.45 3.42
CA VAL A 71 8.07 -17.38 3.90
C VAL A 71 9.19 -16.55 4.54
N ALA A 72 9.27 -16.62 5.86
CA ALA A 72 10.41 -16.13 6.61
C ALA A 72 11.50 -17.19 6.50
N TRP A 73 12.58 -16.87 5.79
CA TRP A 73 13.86 -17.53 5.99
C TRP A 73 14.56 -16.90 7.20
#